data_AF-A0A7T5UU98-F1
#
_entry.id   AF-A0A7T5UU98-F1
#
_cell.length_a   1.000
_cell.length_b   1.000
_cell.length_c   1.000
_cell.angle_alpha   90.00
_cell.angle_beta   90.00
_cell.angle_gamma   90.00
#
_symmetry.space_group_name_H-M   'P 1'
#
loop_
_entity.id
_entity.type
_entity.pdbx_description
1 polymer ?
#
loop_
_entity_poly.entity_id
_entity_poly.type
_entity_poly.pdbx_seq_one_letter_code
_entity_poly.pdbx_strand_id
1 'polypeptide(L)'
;MTTLRKVTLLTFFLATFVLTFFIANRFLAGTSAFWPGNVISYAISYAIASGVSSDTITLLLLLPLVASLIAAIRHIVGIRGFGILLPAALSVVFLSIGPLIGIILFLIIVFVSTFTRVFLRDAKVRLQYLPRMAFILWAIAVCLLGLVFLTPVIGRIDIANVSIFPVLVLVLLSEDFTRVQLGKSGKTAIKITAETLFLGFLSYLLLVTQVLRSFALAHPEILLIGVAVLDFVIGKYSGLRFLEYYRFRKLIKSK
;
A
#
# COMPACT_ATOMS: atom_id res chain seq x y z
N MET A 1 -32.24 2.78 6.36
CA MET A 1 -31.93 4.22 6.14
C MET A 1 -30.71 4.73 6.92
N THR A 2 -30.21 4.05 7.95
CA THR A 2 -29.09 4.50 8.80
C THR A 2 -27.69 4.28 8.20
N THR A 3 -27.51 3.27 7.35
CA THR A 3 -26.19 2.92 6.76
C THR A 3 -25.81 3.80 5.58
N LEU A 4 -26.76 4.18 4.71
CA LEU A 4 -26.51 5.14 3.64
C LEU A 4 -26.06 6.49 4.22
N ARG A 5 -26.71 6.94 5.29
CA ARG A 5 -26.36 8.19 5.98
C ARG A 5 -24.93 8.17 6.54
N LYS A 6 -24.44 7.01 7.02
CA LYS A 6 -23.08 6.80 7.53
C LYS A 6 -22.02 6.72 6.42
N VAL A 7 -22.34 6.07 5.30
CA VAL A 7 -21.50 6.07 4.09
C VAL A 7 -21.37 7.49 3.55
N THR A 8 -22.50 8.20 3.42
CA THR A 8 -22.52 9.60 2.98
C THR A 8 -21.73 10.47 3.94
N LEU A 9 -21.82 10.24 5.26
CA LEU A 9 -21.01 10.92 6.27
C LEU A 9 -19.52 10.67 6.07
N LEU A 10 -19.08 9.43 5.80
CA LEU A 10 -17.65 9.14 5.65
C LEU A 10 -17.08 9.63 4.31
N THR A 11 -17.84 9.53 3.21
CA THR A 11 -17.48 10.19 1.94
C THR A 11 -17.55 11.71 2.07
N PHE A 12 -18.46 12.24 2.87
CA PHE A 12 -18.54 13.65 3.23
C PHE A 12 -17.37 14.03 4.13
N PHE A 13 -16.84 13.16 4.99
CA PHE A 13 -15.63 13.40 5.77
C PHE A 13 -14.36 13.28 4.94
N LEU A 14 -14.29 12.38 3.96
CA LEU A 14 -13.18 12.28 3.02
C LEU A 14 -13.19 13.47 2.06
N ALA A 15 -14.37 13.85 1.55
CA ALA A 15 -14.57 15.06 0.77
C ALA A 15 -14.34 16.31 1.62
N THR A 16 -14.76 16.36 2.88
CA THR A 16 -14.47 17.47 3.82
C THR A 16 -13.02 17.46 4.24
N PHE A 17 -12.32 16.33 4.31
CA PHE A 17 -10.88 16.31 4.53
C PHE A 17 -10.15 16.85 3.31
N VAL A 18 -10.59 16.49 2.10
CA VAL A 18 -10.08 17.05 0.83
C VAL A 18 -10.48 18.53 0.65
N LEU A 19 -11.65 18.95 1.14
CA LEU A 19 -12.14 20.32 1.06
C LEU A 19 -11.48 21.19 2.14
N THR A 20 -11.34 20.71 3.37
CA THR A 20 -10.53 21.31 4.43
C THR A 20 -9.07 21.33 4.03
N PHE A 21 -8.57 20.33 3.29
CA PHE A 21 -7.25 20.36 2.67
C PHE A 21 -7.14 21.49 1.63
N PHE A 22 -8.12 21.65 0.75
CA PHE A 22 -8.15 22.74 -0.24
C PHE A 22 -8.33 24.12 0.41
N ILE A 23 -9.17 24.23 1.44
CA ILE A 23 -9.47 25.46 2.15
C ILE A 23 -8.30 25.82 3.06
N ALA A 24 -7.75 24.88 3.84
CA ALA A 24 -6.58 25.10 4.69
C ALA A 24 -5.34 25.43 3.85
N ASN A 25 -5.11 24.78 2.71
CA ASN A 25 -4.02 25.16 1.81
C ASN A 25 -4.20 26.58 1.23
N ARG A 26 -5.45 27.06 1.08
CA ARG A 26 -5.76 28.42 0.63
C ARG A 26 -5.79 29.47 1.75
N PHE A 27 -6.08 29.06 2.99
CA PHE A 27 -6.18 29.94 4.17
C PHE A 27 -4.87 30.03 4.98
N LEU A 28 -4.15 28.92 5.13
CA LEU A 28 -2.89 28.83 5.89
C LEU A 28 -1.66 29.23 5.08
N ALA A 29 -1.82 29.50 3.78
CA ALA A 29 -0.77 30.05 2.91
C ALA A 29 -0.22 31.42 3.37
N GLY A 30 -0.78 32.01 4.43
CA GLY A 30 -0.34 33.28 5.00
C GLY A 30 0.07 33.25 6.48
N THR A 31 0.05 32.11 7.18
CA THR A 31 0.34 32.08 8.62
C THR A 31 1.38 31.01 8.98
N SER A 32 2.65 31.34 8.79
CA SER A 32 3.79 30.67 9.46
C SER A 32 3.96 31.11 10.92
N ALA A 33 2.98 31.84 11.48
CA ALA A 33 3.06 32.44 12.79
C ALA A 33 2.69 31.45 13.92
N PHE A 34 3.75 30.90 14.53
CA PHE A 34 3.89 30.72 15.99
C PHE A 34 2.68 30.13 16.74
N TRP A 35 2.38 28.85 16.50
CA TRP A 35 1.60 28.04 17.46
C TRP A 35 2.56 27.23 18.35
N PRO A 36 2.33 27.10 19.68
CA PRO A 36 3.13 26.25 20.57
C PRO A 36 3.16 24.76 20.20
N GLY A 37 2.36 24.34 19.20
CA GLY A 37 2.27 22.98 18.69
C GLY A 37 3.27 22.61 17.59
N ASN A 38 4.10 23.54 17.08
CA ASN A 38 5.01 23.30 15.94
C ASN A 38 6.30 22.52 16.28
N VAL A 39 6.26 21.64 17.28
CA VAL A 39 7.44 20.87 17.72
C VAL A 39 7.97 19.99 16.59
N ILE A 40 7.06 19.39 15.81
CA ILE A 40 7.43 18.48 14.72
C ILE A 40 7.96 19.28 13.53
N SER A 41 7.32 20.39 13.18
CA SER A 41 7.78 21.30 12.12
C SER A 41 9.18 21.86 12.39
N TYR A 42 9.48 22.22 13.64
CA TYR A 42 10.82 22.66 14.04
C TYR A 42 11.84 21.52 13.94
N ALA A 43 11.50 20.32 14.41
CA ALA A 43 12.36 19.15 14.32
C ALA A 43 12.66 18.76 12.86
N ILE A 44 11.68 18.86 11.96
CA ILE A 44 11.84 18.63 10.53
C ILE A 44 12.77 19.66 9.92
N SER A 45 12.56 20.94 10.23
CA SER A 45 13.41 22.03 9.72
C SER A 45 14.87 21.85 10.16
N TYR A 46 15.08 21.47 11.42
CA TYR A 46 16.40 21.13 11.96
C TYR A 46 17.03 19.91 11.28
N ALA A 47 16.25 18.85 11.04
CA ALA A 47 16.72 17.64 10.37
C ALA A 47 17.15 17.93 8.92
N ILE A 48 16.36 18.72 8.18
CA ILE A 48 16.69 19.15 6.81
C ILE A 48 17.97 19.99 6.82
N ALA A 49 18.10 20.93 7.77
CA ALA A 49 19.31 21.73 7.93
C ALA A 49 20.54 20.87 8.28
N SER A 50 20.34 19.73 8.93
CA SER A 50 21.38 18.75 9.27
C SER A 50 21.71 17.77 8.12
N GLY A 51 21.14 17.96 6.92
CA GLY A 51 21.43 17.15 5.73
C GLY A 51 20.50 15.96 5.51
N VAL A 52 19.42 15.81 6.28
CA VAL A 52 18.41 14.78 6.02
C VAL A 52 17.59 15.15 4.79
N SER A 53 17.39 14.20 3.87
CA SER A 53 16.61 14.47 2.66
C SER A 53 15.14 14.76 3.01
N SER A 54 14.57 15.78 2.36
CA SER A 54 13.15 16.11 2.49
C SER A 54 12.25 14.97 2.04
N ASP A 55 12.69 14.18 1.05
CA ASP A 55 11.95 13.03 0.54
C ASP A 55 11.82 11.93 1.59
N THR A 56 12.87 11.65 2.36
CA THR A 56 12.84 10.67 3.45
C THR A 56 11.82 11.08 4.52
N ILE A 57 11.84 12.35 4.94
CA ILE A 57 10.90 12.87 5.95
C ILE A 57 9.46 12.82 5.42
N THR A 58 9.26 13.27 4.17
CA THR A 58 7.94 13.26 3.52
C THR A 58 7.38 11.85 3.43
N LEU A 59 8.21 10.86 3.07
CA LEU A 59 7.79 9.47 2.98
C LEU A 59 7.38 8.91 4.35
N LEU A 60 8.14 9.21 5.41
CA LEU A 60 7.80 8.80 6.78
C LEU A 60 6.47 9.40 7.24
N LEU A 61 6.20 10.67 6.90
CA LEU A 61 4.93 11.34 7.24
C LEU A 61 3.74 10.81 6.43
N LEU A 62 3.97 10.42 5.17
CA LEU A 62 2.91 9.91 4.30
C LEU A 62 2.61 8.41 4.50
N LEU A 63 3.50 7.63 5.11
CA LEU A 63 3.27 6.20 5.36
C LEU A 63 2.00 5.92 6.20
N PRO A 64 1.74 6.62 7.32
CA PRO A 64 0.46 6.52 8.04
C PRO A 64 -0.75 6.83 7.15
N LEU A 65 -0.63 7.83 6.28
CA LEU A 65 -1.70 8.21 5.35
C LEU A 65 -1.94 7.11 4.28
N VAL A 66 -0.91 6.41 3.84
CA VAL A 66 -1.05 5.23 2.97
C VAL A 66 -1.79 4.10 3.71
N ALA A 67 -1.43 3.84 4.96
CA ALA A 67 -2.09 2.83 5.77
C ALA A 67 -3.58 3.15 5.97
N SER A 68 -3.91 4.40 6.27
CA SER A 68 -5.29 4.85 6.44
C SER A 68 -6.10 4.79 5.15
N LEU A 69 -5.50 5.13 3.99
CA LEU A 69 -6.11 4.95 2.68
C LEU A 69 -6.48 3.47 2.45
N ILE A 70 -5.53 2.56 2.70
CA ILE A 70 -5.75 1.12 2.51
C ILE A 70 -6.86 0.63 3.46
N ALA A 71 -6.85 1.06 4.71
CA ALA A 71 -7.89 0.73 5.69
C ALA A 71 -9.26 1.27 5.25
N ALA A 72 -9.33 2.52 4.81
CA ALA A 72 -10.55 3.16 4.30
C ALA A 72 -11.14 2.36 3.13
N ILE A 73 -10.33 2.05 2.11
CA ILE A 73 -10.81 1.32 0.94
C ILE A 73 -11.31 -0.09 1.33
N ARG A 74 -10.63 -0.77 2.26
CA ARG A 74 -11.05 -2.08 2.75
C ARG A 74 -12.36 -2.05 3.50
N HIS A 75 -12.55 -1.07 4.38
CA HIS A 75 -13.77 -0.96 5.17
C HIS A 75 -14.95 -0.46 4.34
N ILE A 76 -14.72 0.51 3.46
CA ILE A 76 -15.77 1.16 2.66
C ILE A 76 -16.13 0.26 1.46
N VAL A 77 -15.16 0.00 0.58
CA VAL A 77 -15.40 -0.70 -0.68
C VAL A 77 -15.57 -2.21 -0.42
N GLY A 78 -14.79 -2.77 0.51
CA GLY A 78 -14.81 -4.20 0.79
C GLY A 78 -13.83 -5.02 -0.05
N ILE A 79 -12.84 -4.36 -0.66
CA ILE A 79 -11.74 -5.00 -1.38
C ILE A 79 -10.97 -5.91 -0.41
N ARG A 80 -10.72 -7.15 -0.82
CA ARG A 80 -10.02 -8.17 -0.04
C ARG A 80 -8.58 -8.27 -0.55
N GLY A 81 -7.70 -7.40 -0.07
CA GLY A 81 -6.26 -7.50 -0.34
C GLY A 81 -5.49 -8.30 0.73
N PHE A 82 -4.19 -8.50 0.49
CA PHE A 82 -3.26 -9.13 1.43
C PHE A 82 -2.84 -8.16 2.55
N GLY A 83 -3.59 -8.05 3.66
CA GLY A 83 -3.15 -7.23 4.82
C GLY A 83 -2.88 -5.73 4.50
N ILE A 84 -2.59 -4.89 5.48
CA ILE A 84 -2.25 -3.50 5.17
C ILE A 84 -0.80 -3.42 4.61
N LEU A 85 0.06 -4.31 5.09
CA LEU A 85 1.51 -4.31 4.82
C LEU A 85 1.86 -4.52 3.34
N LEU A 86 1.33 -5.56 2.67
CA LEU A 86 1.73 -5.84 1.28
C LEU A 86 1.44 -4.67 0.32
N PRO A 87 0.22 -4.11 0.23
CA PRO A 87 -0.03 -3.00 -0.68
C PRO A 87 0.74 -1.73 -0.30
N ALA A 88 0.99 -1.48 0.99
CA ALA A 88 1.79 -0.33 1.44
C ALA A 88 3.28 -0.48 1.08
N ALA A 89 3.88 -1.64 1.34
CA ALA A 89 5.27 -1.87 0.98
C ALA A 89 5.45 -1.89 -0.55
N LEU A 90 4.48 -2.44 -1.28
CA LEU A 90 4.46 -2.43 -2.74
C LEU A 90 4.35 -1.01 -3.33
N SER A 91 3.65 -0.08 -2.66
CA SER A 91 3.63 1.32 -3.10
C SER A 91 4.97 2.03 -2.89
N VAL A 92 5.69 1.72 -1.81
CA VAL A 92 7.06 2.22 -1.58
C VAL A 92 8.03 1.66 -2.62
N VAL A 93 7.89 0.38 -2.98
CA VAL A 93 8.67 -0.22 -4.08
C VAL A 93 8.39 0.52 -5.39
N PHE A 94 7.12 0.76 -5.74
CA PHE A 94 6.76 1.51 -6.94
C PHE A 94 7.30 2.93 -6.95
N LEU A 95 7.41 3.56 -5.77
CA LEU A 95 8.02 4.86 -5.64
C LEU A 95 9.52 4.83 -5.96
N SER A 96 10.23 3.79 -5.52
CA SER A 96 11.68 3.69 -5.70
C SER A 96 12.10 3.26 -7.10
N ILE A 97 11.37 2.34 -7.75
CA ILE A 97 11.81 1.70 -9.01
C ILE A 97 10.82 1.91 -10.16
N GLY A 98 9.76 2.68 -9.91
CA GLY A 98 8.68 2.91 -10.85
C GLY A 98 7.60 1.82 -10.82
N PRO A 99 6.34 2.19 -11.13
CA PRO A 99 5.21 1.26 -11.08
C PRO A 99 5.33 0.16 -12.15
N LEU A 100 5.85 0.46 -13.34
CA LEU A 100 5.97 -0.53 -14.42
C LEU A 100 6.92 -1.67 -14.04
N ILE A 101 8.17 -1.34 -13.65
CA ILE A 101 9.18 -2.33 -13.27
C ILE A 101 8.75 -3.05 -11.99
N GLY A 102 8.19 -2.33 -11.01
CA GLY A 102 7.68 -2.93 -9.79
C GLY A 102 6.54 -3.93 -10.04
N ILE A 103 5.59 -3.62 -10.93
CA ILE A 103 4.51 -4.55 -11.30
C ILE A 103 5.09 -5.80 -11.97
N ILE A 104 6.02 -5.64 -12.92
CA ILE A 104 6.66 -6.77 -13.62
C ILE A 104 7.38 -7.67 -12.61
N LEU A 105 8.23 -7.11 -11.74
CA LEU A 105 8.96 -7.88 -10.73
C LEU A 105 8.01 -8.58 -9.75
N PHE A 106 6.98 -7.88 -9.28
CA PHE A 106 5.97 -8.49 -8.41
C PHE A 106 5.28 -9.67 -9.11
N LEU A 107 4.85 -9.53 -10.37
CA LEU A 107 4.22 -10.62 -11.12
C LEU A 107 5.16 -11.81 -11.33
N ILE A 108 6.46 -11.57 -11.60
CA ILE A 108 7.47 -12.64 -11.69
C ILE A 108 7.57 -13.38 -10.36
N ILE A 109 7.70 -12.66 -9.25
CA ILE A 109 7.80 -13.25 -7.91
C ILE A 109 6.55 -14.09 -7.58
N VAL A 110 5.36 -13.56 -7.87
CA VAL A 110 4.08 -14.27 -7.71
C VAL A 110 4.03 -15.53 -8.57
N PHE A 111 4.49 -15.44 -9.82
CA PHE A 111 4.51 -16.56 -10.74
C PHE A 111 5.45 -17.66 -10.26
N VAL A 112 6.68 -17.31 -9.89
CA VAL A 112 7.68 -18.25 -9.37
C VAL A 112 7.19 -18.88 -8.07
N SER A 113 6.66 -18.08 -7.13
CA SER A 113 6.18 -18.61 -5.85
C SER A 113 5.02 -19.59 -6.03
N THR A 114 4.09 -19.28 -6.94
CA THR A 114 2.97 -20.16 -7.28
C THR A 114 3.45 -21.42 -8.00
N PHE A 115 4.37 -21.28 -8.94
CA PHE A 115 4.96 -22.39 -9.70
C PHE A 115 5.69 -23.36 -8.76
N THR A 116 6.59 -22.85 -7.92
CA THR A 116 7.31 -23.67 -6.92
C THR A 116 6.35 -24.35 -5.96
N ARG A 117 5.29 -23.66 -5.54
CA ARG A 117 4.24 -24.26 -4.68
C ARG A 117 3.53 -25.43 -5.38
N VAL A 118 3.14 -25.27 -6.65
CA VAL A 118 2.48 -26.33 -7.43
C VAL A 118 3.45 -27.49 -7.64
N PHE A 119 4.70 -27.20 -8.01
CA PHE A 119 5.74 -28.20 -8.17
C PHE A 119 5.98 -29.04 -6.90
N LEU A 120 6.08 -28.40 -5.73
CA LEU A 120 6.24 -29.10 -4.44
C LEU A 120 5.04 -29.97 -4.08
N ARG A 121 3.83 -29.53 -4.47
CA ARG A 121 2.59 -30.28 -4.26
C ARG A 121 2.56 -31.53 -5.15
N ASP A 122 2.88 -31.37 -6.43
CA ASP A 122 2.80 -32.44 -7.43
C ASP A 122 3.89 -33.49 -7.21
N ALA A 123 5.08 -33.07 -6.77
CA ALA A 123 6.16 -33.96 -6.33
C ALA A 123 5.84 -34.72 -5.02
N LYS A 124 4.64 -34.54 -4.43
CA LYS A 124 4.17 -35.19 -3.19
C LYS A 124 5.11 -35.03 -2.00
N VAL A 125 5.91 -33.97 -1.97
CA VAL A 125 6.88 -33.74 -0.89
C VAL A 125 6.15 -33.22 0.35
N ARG A 126 6.08 -34.05 1.40
CA ARG A 126 5.43 -33.70 2.67
C ARG A 126 6.34 -32.83 3.54
N LEU A 127 6.65 -31.63 3.06
CA LEU A 127 7.40 -30.63 3.82
C LEU A 127 6.50 -29.94 4.86
N GLN A 128 7.06 -29.72 6.05
CA GLN A 128 6.51 -28.80 7.04
C GLN A 128 6.45 -27.37 6.48
N TYR A 129 5.61 -26.52 7.10
CA TYR A 129 5.37 -25.15 6.62
C TYR A 129 6.67 -24.33 6.50
N LEU A 130 7.51 -24.31 7.54
CA LEU A 130 8.75 -23.51 7.56
C LEU A 130 9.74 -23.92 6.44
N PRO A 131 10.14 -25.20 6.31
CA PRO A 131 10.98 -25.65 5.19
C PRO A 131 10.38 -25.37 3.81
N ARG A 132 9.05 -25.48 3.65
CA ARG A 132 8.37 -25.17 2.40
C ARG A 132 8.53 -23.70 2.01
N MET A 133 8.37 -22.79 2.97
CA MET A 133 8.52 -21.35 2.71
C MET A 133 9.97 -21.00 2.39
N ALA A 134 10.93 -21.58 3.11
CA ALA A 134 12.36 -21.41 2.81
C ALA A 134 12.70 -21.86 1.38
N PHE A 135 12.14 -22.97 0.91
CA PHE A 135 12.35 -23.45 -0.46
C PHE A 135 11.74 -22.53 -1.52
N ILE A 136 10.57 -21.94 -1.24
CA ILE A 136 9.94 -20.97 -2.14
C ILE A 136 10.79 -19.68 -2.22
N LEU A 137 11.27 -19.18 -1.08
CA LEU A 137 12.18 -18.03 -1.05
C LEU A 137 13.49 -18.32 -1.78
N TRP A 138 14.05 -19.53 -1.62
CA TRP A 138 15.22 -19.98 -2.37
C TRP A 138 14.97 -19.96 -3.89
N ALA A 139 13.83 -20.48 -4.36
CA ALA A 139 13.49 -20.48 -5.77
C ALA A 139 13.34 -19.05 -6.34
N ILE A 140 12.77 -18.13 -5.56
CA ILE A 140 12.67 -16.71 -5.93
C ILE A 140 14.06 -16.07 -6.02
N ALA A 141 14.93 -16.34 -5.04
CA ALA A 141 16.31 -15.84 -5.05
C ALA A 141 17.09 -16.33 -6.28
N VAL A 142 16.98 -17.61 -6.61
CA VAL A 142 17.60 -18.19 -7.82
C VAL A 142 17.03 -17.55 -9.09
N CYS A 143 15.72 -17.31 -9.17
CA CYS A 143 15.10 -16.65 -10.30
C CYS A 143 15.59 -15.21 -10.48
N LEU A 144 15.67 -14.43 -9.40
CA LEU A 144 16.19 -13.05 -9.44
C LEU A 144 17.66 -13.01 -9.82
N LEU A 145 18.47 -13.92 -9.30
CA LEU A 145 19.87 -14.06 -9.69
C LEU A 145 20.00 -14.37 -11.20
N GLY A 146 19.14 -15.25 -11.71
CA GLY A 146 19.00 -15.49 -13.14
C GLY A 146 18.68 -14.21 -13.92
N LEU A 147 17.69 -13.41 -13.48
CA LEU A 147 17.34 -12.15 -14.14
C LEU A 147 18.50 -11.16 -14.19
N VAL A 148 19.28 -11.05 -13.10
CA VAL A 148 20.48 -10.21 -13.08
C VAL A 148 21.50 -10.69 -14.12
N PHE A 149 21.74 -12.00 -14.22
CA PHE A 149 22.65 -12.56 -15.22
C PHE A 149 22.16 -12.41 -16.67
N LEU A 150 20.84 -12.39 -16.89
CA LEU A 150 20.24 -12.13 -18.21
C LEU A 150 20.24 -10.64 -18.59
N THR A 151 20.46 -9.72 -17.64
CA THR A 151 20.36 -8.27 -17.89
C THR A 151 21.32 -7.76 -18.99
N PRO A 152 22.62 -8.12 -19.00
CA PRO A 152 23.54 -7.70 -20.06
C PRO A 152 23.17 -8.19 -21.46
N VAL A 153 22.46 -9.33 -21.54
CA VAL A 153 22.06 -9.97 -22.81
C VAL A 153 20.80 -9.32 -23.38
N ILE A 154 19.87 -8.91 -22.52
CA ILE A 154 18.56 -8.37 -22.94
C ILE A 154 18.67 -6.88 -23.34
N GLY A 155 19.64 -6.13 -22.80
CA GLY A 155 20.04 -4.78 -23.24
C GLY A 155 18.96 -3.68 -23.18
N ARG A 156 17.71 -4.01 -22.83
CA ARG A 156 16.54 -3.11 -22.84
C ARG A 156 15.88 -2.90 -21.49
N ILE A 157 16.24 -3.70 -20.48
CA ILE A 157 15.65 -3.62 -19.13
C ILE A 157 16.79 -3.53 -18.13
N ASP A 158 17.01 -2.35 -17.57
CA ASP A 158 18.04 -2.08 -16.58
C ASP A 158 17.62 -2.55 -15.18
N ILE A 159 17.37 -3.86 -15.04
CA ILE A 159 17.11 -4.48 -13.73
C ILE A 159 18.35 -4.35 -12.82
N ALA A 160 19.55 -4.29 -13.41
CA ALA A 160 20.81 -4.14 -12.68
C ALA A 160 21.01 -2.74 -12.05
N ASN A 161 20.37 -1.70 -12.59
CA ASN A 161 20.46 -0.34 -12.03
C ASN A 161 19.40 -0.06 -10.95
N VAL A 162 18.54 -1.03 -10.69
CA VAL A 162 17.55 -0.96 -9.61
C VAL A 162 18.26 -1.16 -8.27
N SER A 163 17.95 -0.30 -7.29
CA SER A 163 18.40 -0.50 -5.91
C SER A 163 17.99 -1.88 -5.40
N ILE A 164 18.93 -2.59 -4.76
CA ILE A 164 18.70 -3.92 -4.19
C ILE A 164 17.61 -3.92 -3.12
N PHE A 165 17.41 -2.78 -2.43
CA PHE A 165 16.50 -2.69 -1.30
C PHE A 165 15.03 -2.90 -1.69
N PRO A 166 14.45 -2.21 -2.69
CA PRO A 166 13.12 -2.51 -3.23
C PRO A 166 12.92 -3.97 -3.64
N VAL A 167 13.96 -4.58 -4.24
CA VAL A 167 13.91 -6.00 -4.66
C VAL A 167 13.84 -6.92 -3.43
N LEU A 168 14.68 -6.68 -2.42
CA LEU A 168 14.64 -7.44 -1.16
C LEU A 168 13.29 -7.29 -0.46
N VAL A 169 12.70 -6.09 -0.45
CA VAL A 169 11.35 -5.88 0.07
C VAL A 169 10.35 -6.76 -0.67
N LEU A 170 10.35 -6.78 -2.01
CA LEU A 170 9.45 -7.66 -2.77
C LEU A 170 9.66 -9.16 -2.45
N VAL A 171 10.91 -9.60 -2.27
CA VAL A 171 11.23 -10.97 -1.87
C VAL A 171 10.66 -11.29 -0.49
N LEU A 172 10.84 -10.40 0.49
CA LEU A 172 10.28 -10.60 1.84
C LEU A 172 8.74 -10.65 1.80
N LEU A 173 8.11 -9.76 1.05
CA LEU A 173 6.65 -9.76 0.86
C LEU A 173 6.14 -11.03 0.18
N SER A 174 6.97 -11.71 -0.60
CA SER A 174 6.59 -12.96 -1.27
C SER A 174 6.24 -14.08 -0.28
N GLU A 175 6.82 -14.06 0.92
CA GLU A 175 6.50 -14.99 1.98
C GLU A 175 5.05 -14.78 2.45
N ASP A 176 4.71 -13.56 2.85
CA ASP A 176 3.36 -13.22 3.30
C ASP A 176 2.32 -13.43 2.19
N PHE A 177 2.69 -13.10 0.95
CA PHE A 177 1.86 -13.37 -0.23
C PHE A 177 1.54 -14.87 -0.36
N THR A 178 2.57 -15.70 -0.36
CA THR A 178 2.46 -17.16 -0.50
C THR A 178 1.67 -17.75 0.68
N ARG A 179 1.90 -17.26 1.90
CA ARG A 179 1.15 -17.65 3.11
C ARG A 179 -0.35 -17.39 2.96
N VAL A 180 -0.75 -16.22 2.51
CA VAL A 180 -2.18 -15.91 2.37
C VAL A 180 -2.80 -16.64 1.17
N GLN A 181 -2.03 -16.89 0.10
CA GLN A 181 -2.46 -17.75 -0.99
C GLN A 181 -2.64 -19.23 -0.58
N LEU A 182 -1.94 -19.69 0.46
CA LEU A 182 -1.92 -21.10 0.86
C LEU A 182 -3.28 -21.66 1.34
N GLY A 183 -4.27 -20.82 1.60
CA GLY A 183 -5.63 -21.23 2.00
C GLY A 183 -6.75 -20.84 1.03
N LYS A 184 -6.43 -20.41 -0.20
CA LYS A 184 -7.40 -19.89 -1.17
C LYS A 184 -7.39 -20.68 -2.47
N SER A 185 -8.54 -20.71 -3.16
CA SER A 185 -8.63 -21.26 -4.51
C SER A 185 -7.83 -20.41 -5.50
N GLY A 186 -7.35 -20.99 -6.61
CA GLY A 186 -6.58 -20.26 -7.63
C GLY A 186 -7.31 -19.02 -8.17
N LYS A 187 -8.62 -19.14 -8.47
CA LYS A 187 -9.45 -18.01 -8.90
C LYS A 187 -9.52 -16.91 -7.84
N THR A 188 -9.63 -17.28 -6.57
CA THR A 188 -9.63 -16.32 -5.46
C THR A 188 -8.25 -15.67 -5.28
N ALA A 189 -7.16 -16.43 -5.45
CA ALA A 189 -5.80 -15.94 -5.34
C ALA A 189 -5.48 -14.89 -6.41
N ILE A 190 -5.86 -15.13 -7.67
CA ILE A 190 -5.71 -14.16 -8.76
C ILE A 190 -6.47 -12.87 -8.43
N LYS A 191 -7.72 -12.98 -7.97
CA LYS A 191 -8.53 -11.81 -7.60
C LYS A 191 -7.89 -11.00 -6.47
N ILE A 192 -7.45 -11.65 -5.38
CA ILE A 192 -6.79 -10.98 -4.25
C ILE A 192 -5.46 -10.33 -4.68
N THR A 193 -4.73 -10.98 -5.60
CA THR A 193 -3.47 -10.43 -6.16
C THR A 193 -3.73 -9.16 -6.96
N ALA A 194 -4.72 -9.17 -7.87
CA ALA A 194 -5.12 -7.99 -8.62
C ALA A 194 -5.60 -6.86 -7.70
N GLU A 195 -6.41 -7.19 -6.69
CA GLU A 195 -6.89 -6.22 -5.69
C GLU A 195 -5.73 -5.61 -4.87
N THR A 196 -4.70 -6.39 -4.54
CA THR A 196 -3.51 -5.90 -3.82
C THR A 196 -2.63 -5.03 -4.69
N LEU A 197 -2.43 -5.42 -5.96
CA LEU A 197 -1.69 -4.63 -6.93
C LEU A 197 -2.36 -3.28 -7.18
N PHE A 198 -3.69 -3.29 -7.30
CA PHE A 198 -4.50 -2.07 -7.43
C PHE A 198 -4.37 -1.15 -6.22
N LEU A 199 -4.46 -1.70 -4.99
CA LEU A 199 -4.28 -0.92 -3.76
C LEU A 199 -2.89 -0.30 -3.66
N GLY A 200 -1.84 -1.05 -4.00
CA GLY A 200 -0.47 -0.53 -3.97
C GLY A 200 -0.22 0.52 -5.06
N PHE A 201 -0.79 0.35 -6.25
CA PHE A 201 -0.74 1.38 -7.30
C PHE A 201 -1.45 2.68 -6.89
N LEU A 202 -2.65 2.58 -6.31
CA LEU A 202 -3.39 3.75 -5.83
C LEU A 202 -2.64 4.45 -4.68
N SER A 203 -2.04 3.68 -3.79
CA SER A 203 -1.19 4.20 -2.71
C SER A 203 0.09 4.86 -3.25
N TYR A 204 0.64 4.36 -4.35
CA TYR A 204 1.77 4.99 -5.03
C TYR A 204 1.37 6.34 -5.63
N LEU A 205 0.20 6.46 -6.25
CA LEU A 205 -0.31 7.75 -6.75
C LEU A 205 -0.43 8.79 -5.63
N LEU A 206 -0.88 8.35 -4.44
CA LEU A 206 -0.91 9.20 -3.25
C LEU A 206 0.51 9.68 -2.89
N LEU A 207 1.49 8.78 -2.86
CA LEU A 207 2.88 9.10 -2.52
C LEU A 207 3.56 10.03 -3.54
N VAL A 208 3.18 10.01 -4.82
CA VAL A 208 3.75 10.86 -5.87
C VAL A 208 3.09 12.24 -5.95
N THR A 209 1.91 12.42 -5.36
CA THR A 209 1.15 13.67 -5.47
C THR A 209 1.86 14.82 -4.77
N GLN A 210 2.32 15.82 -5.54
CA GLN A 210 3.11 16.95 -5.01
C GLN A 210 2.35 17.75 -3.96
N VAL A 211 1.04 17.94 -4.13
CA VAL A 211 0.21 18.70 -3.18
C VAL A 211 0.20 18.05 -1.79
N LEU A 212 0.17 16.71 -1.73
CA LEU A 212 0.24 15.98 -0.47
C LEU A 212 1.63 16.08 0.15
N ARG A 213 2.69 16.02 -0.66
CA ARG A 213 4.08 16.14 -0.20
C ARG A 213 4.35 17.52 0.41
N SER A 214 3.96 18.59 -0.27
CA SER A 214 4.11 19.94 0.23
C SER A 214 3.29 20.18 1.50
N PHE A 215 2.07 19.64 1.55
CA PHE A 215 1.23 19.74 2.75
C PHE A 215 1.82 18.96 3.95
N ALA A 216 2.37 17.77 3.71
CA ALA A 216 3.00 16.96 4.74
C ALA A 216 4.19 17.69 5.40
N LEU A 217 4.99 18.42 4.61
CA LEU A 217 6.10 19.21 5.12
C LEU A 217 5.65 20.54 5.76
N ALA A 218 4.59 21.18 5.24
CA ALA A 218 4.09 22.45 5.75
C ALA A 218 3.33 22.30 7.07
N HIS A 219 2.54 21.23 7.22
CA HIS A 219 1.66 21.00 8.38
C HIS A 219 1.68 19.53 8.83
N PRO A 220 2.84 19.01 9.28
CA PRO A 220 3.01 17.61 9.69
C PRO A 220 2.12 17.23 10.86
N GLU A 221 1.88 18.14 11.82
CA GLU A 221 1.03 17.89 12.99
C GLU A 221 -0.44 17.67 12.59
N ILE A 222 -0.94 18.53 11.69
CA ILE A 222 -2.30 18.44 11.16
C ILE A 222 -2.47 17.12 10.39
N LEU A 223 -1.46 16.74 9.61
CA LEU A 223 -1.47 15.47 8.88
C LEU A 223 -1.54 14.29 9.84
N LEU A 224 -0.65 14.20 10.82
CA LEU A 224 -0.59 13.06 11.74
C LEU A 224 -1.85 12.93 12.60
N ILE A 225 -2.33 14.05 13.16
CA ILE A 225 -3.58 14.08 13.94
C ILE A 225 -4.77 13.73 13.05
N GLY A 226 -4.82 14.30 11.84
CA GLY A 226 -5.86 14.02 10.86
C GLY A 226 -5.93 12.54 10.50
N VAL A 227 -4.79 11.91 10.23
CA VAL A 227 -4.70 10.47 9.95
C VAL A 227 -5.18 9.65 11.15
N ALA A 228 -4.74 9.97 12.37
CA ALA A 228 -5.16 9.24 13.57
C ALA A 228 -6.68 9.33 13.81
N VAL A 229 -7.27 10.50 13.62
CA VAL A 229 -8.72 10.70 13.71
C VAL A 229 -9.45 9.92 12.61
N LEU A 230 -8.94 9.95 11.37
CA LEU A 230 -9.51 9.18 10.27
C LEU A 230 -9.50 7.68 10.57
N ASP A 231 -8.37 7.14 11.03
CA ASP A 231 -8.26 5.71 11.38
C ASP A 231 -9.19 5.33 12.53
N PHE A 232 -9.32 6.20 13.54
CA PHE A 232 -10.27 5.98 14.64
C PHE A 232 -11.73 5.94 14.13
N VAL A 233 -12.11 6.86 13.25
CA VAL A 233 -13.45 6.92 12.65
C VAL A 233 -13.72 5.71 11.76
N ILE A 234 -12.75 5.31 10.94
CA ILE A 234 -12.84 4.10 10.09
C ILE A 234 -12.95 2.85 10.95
N GLY A 235 -12.18 2.74 12.03
CA GLY A 235 -12.22 1.61 12.96
C GLY A 235 -13.56 1.46 13.67
N LYS A 236 -14.24 2.57 13.98
CA LYS A 236 -15.59 2.56 14.58
C LYS A 236 -16.70 2.29 13.56
N TYR A 237 -16.38 2.22 12.27
CA TYR A 237 -17.36 2.03 11.21
C TYR A 237 -17.82 0.57 11.11
N SER A 238 -18.94 0.24 11.77
CA SER A 238 -19.63 -1.06 11.70
C SER A 238 -20.76 -1.09 10.64
N GLY A 239 -20.56 -0.42 9.50
CA GLY A 239 -21.53 -0.44 8.39
C GLY A 239 -21.30 -1.63 7.43
N LEU A 240 -22.36 -2.05 6.73
CA LEU A 240 -22.26 -3.02 5.62
C LEU A 240 -21.32 -2.47 4.53
N ARG A 241 -20.44 -3.31 3.98
CA ARG A 241 -19.48 -2.93 2.92
C ARG A 241 -20.22 -2.61 1.62
N PHE A 242 -19.74 -1.68 0.79
CA PHE A 242 -20.39 -1.33 -0.49
C PHE A 242 -20.61 -2.55 -1.40
N LEU A 243 -19.62 -3.45 -1.47
CA LEU A 243 -19.74 -4.70 -2.24
C LEU A 243 -20.83 -5.64 -1.70
N GLU A 244 -21.13 -5.58 -0.40
CA GLU A 244 -22.23 -6.35 0.19
C GLU A 244 -23.59 -5.75 -0.17
N TYR A 245 -23.69 -4.42 -0.24
CA TYR A 245 -24.89 -3.76 -0.73
C TYR A 245 -25.22 -4.15 -2.17
N TYR A 246 -24.20 -4.19 -3.05
CA TYR A 246 -24.38 -4.66 -4.42
C TYR A 246 -24.82 -6.14 -4.47
N ARG A 247 -24.20 -7.00 -3.65
CA ARG A 247 -24.51 -8.43 -3.59
C ARG A 247 -25.91 -8.72 -3.05
N PHE A 248 -26.38 -7.97 -2.04
CA PHE A 248 -27.68 -8.18 -1.40
C PHE A 248 -28.80 -7.31 -1.96
N ARG A 249 -28.55 -6.58 -3.06
CA ARG A 249 -29.54 -5.71 -3.71
C ARG A 249 -30.85 -6.43 -4.03
N LYS A 250 -30.80 -7.72 -4.38
CA LYS A 250 -31.99 -8.52 -4.72
C LYS A 250 -32.85 -8.91 -3.51
N LEU A 251 -32.26 -9.06 -2.31
CA LEU A 251 -33.00 -9.40 -1.09
C LEU A 251 -33.64 -8.17 -0.44
N ILE A 252 -33.03 -6.99 -0.59
CA ILE A 252 -33.52 -5.74 0.01
C ILE A 252 -34.70 -5.14 -0.79
N LYS A 253 -34.78 -5.42 -2.10
CA LYS A 253 -35.85 -4.92 -2.99
C LYS A 253 -37.12 -5.80 -2.98
N SER A 254 -37.13 -6.88 -2.21
CA SER A 254 -38.24 -7.85 -2.11
C SER A 254 -39.16 -7.58 -0.92
N LYS A 255 -39.11 -6.38 -0.33
CA LYS A 255 -39.98 -5.97 0.77
C LYS A 255 -40.64 -4.64 0.45
#